data_AF-A0A1V2DPL0-F1
#
_entry.id   AF-A0A1V2DPL0-F1
#
_cell.length_a   1.000
_cell.length_b   1.000
_cell.length_c   1.000
_cell.angle_alpha   90.00
_cell.angle_beta   90.00
_cell.angle_gamma   90.00
#
_symmetry.space_group_name_H-M   'P 1'
#
loop_
_entity.id
_entity.type
_entity.pdbx_description
1 polymer ?
#
loop_
_entity_poly.entity_id
_entity_poly.type
_entity_poly.pdbx_seq_one_letter_code
_entity_poly.pdbx_strand_id
1 'polypeptide(L)'
;MDSNLCTVVREQDYKDWEACGYDTPKHTRRKLKLIKRSVQNRKDIPREEYVKLLVDRKRRLERIRALRPILLSRKFLNRLGVTDDEYQECFSYLPDEKSLNELLYDSLEMIATIEELLFDKGLSRQEIRSHLNTVGMGAGKILDQSEVAFDFVIWHMEPYVELIARTMGRELDEFTIEHAQLTNEIVAAEVVELTKVGDGLWLPCWHLREPTLSQARKAFPVVSDQFRRLS
;
A
#
# COMPACT_ATOMS: atom_id res chain seq x y z
N MET A 1 -11.20 -15.57 -18.54
CA MET A 1 -9.80 -15.42 -19.01
C MET A 1 -9.04 -14.85 -17.84
N ASP A 2 -8.25 -15.71 -17.22
CA ASP A 2 -7.83 -15.57 -15.83
C ASP A 2 -6.65 -14.63 -15.66
N SER A 3 -6.53 -14.08 -14.45
CA SER A 3 -5.54 -13.12 -13.97
C SER A 3 -4.09 -13.62 -13.97
N ASN A 4 -3.74 -14.59 -14.80
CA ASN A 4 -2.46 -15.30 -14.83
C ASN A 4 -1.27 -14.38 -15.14
N LEU A 5 -1.50 -13.24 -15.80
CA LEU A 5 -0.46 -12.23 -16.03
C LEU A 5 -0.07 -11.46 -14.76
N CYS A 6 -0.98 -11.32 -13.78
CA CYS A 6 -0.68 -10.64 -12.52
C CYS A 6 -0.03 -11.59 -11.51
N THR A 7 -0.47 -12.87 -11.47
CA THR A 7 -0.01 -13.86 -10.50
C THR A 7 1.45 -14.30 -10.72
N VAL A 8 1.86 -14.56 -11.97
CA VAL A 8 3.24 -15.01 -12.29
C VAL A 8 4.27 -13.90 -12.04
N VAL A 9 3.90 -12.63 -12.21
CA VAL A 9 4.78 -11.49 -11.90
C VAL A 9 4.94 -11.32 -10.39
N ARG A 10 3.88 -11.56 -9.60
CA ARG A 10 3.88 -11.39 -8.14
C ARG A 10 4.76 -12.43 -7.42
N GLU A 11 4.75 -13.69 -7.88
CA GLU A 11 5.55 -14.76 -7.24
C GLU A 11 7.05 -14.63 -7.54
N GLN A 12 7.41 -14.20 -8.75
CA GLN A 12 8.79 -13.86 -9.10
C GLN A 12 9.26 -12.59 -8.36
N ASP A 13 8.37 -11.61 -8.15
CA ASP A 13 8.67 -10.42 -7.37
C ASP A 13 8.91 -10.74 -5.90
N TYR A 14 8.17 -11.71 -5.32
CA TYR A 14 8.41 -12.22 -3.97
C TYR A 14 9.74 -12.96 -3.83
N LYS A 15 10.15 -13.74 -4.85
CA LYS A 15 11.47 -14.41 -4.84
C LYS A 15 12.61 -13.42 -5.04
N ASP A 16 12.44 -12.44 -5.92
CA ASP A 16 13.41 -11.37 -6.13
C ASP A 16 13.49 -10.47 -4.88
N TRP A 17 12.40 -10.36 -4.11
CA TRP A 17 12.31 -9.70 -2.80
C TRP A 17 13.12 -10.43 -1.72
N GLU A 18 12.90 -11.74 -1.52
CA GLU A 18 13.66 -12.54 -0.53
C GLU A 18 15.17 -12.59 -0.83
N ALA A 19 15.56 -12.55 -2.11
CA ALA A 19 16.95 -12.79 -2.51
C ALA A 19 17.87 -11.56 -2.42
N CYS A 20 17.34 -10.34 -2.40
CA CYS A 20 18.15 -9.13 -2.63
C CYS A 20 17.98 -8.00 -1.60
N GLY A 21 17.02 -8.13 -0.67
CA GLY A 21 16.63 -7.02 0.20
C GLY A 21 15.96 -5.88 -0.57
N TYR A 22 15.24 -5.04 0.16
CA TYR A 22 14.50 -3.95 -0.46
C TYR A 22 15.42 -2.88 -1.05
N ASP A 23 14.95 -2.31 -2.16
CA ASP A 23 15.37 -1.00 -2.68
C ASP A 23 16.86 -0.81 -2.99
N THR A 24 17.59 -1.90 -3.29
CA THR A 24 18.92 -1.72 -3.88
C THR A 24 18.77 -0.94 -5.21
N PRO A 25 19.55 0.12 -5.46
CA PRO A 25 19.39 0.94 -6.66
C PRO A 25 19.40 0.14 -7.97
N LYS A 26 20.10 -1.01 -7.98
CA LYS A 26 20.15 -1.95 -9.09
C LYS A 26 18.81 -2.67 -9.31
N HIS A 27 18.17 -3.12 -8.24
CA HIS A 27 16.87 -3.80 -8.32
C HIS A 27 15.75 -2.83 -8.71
N THR A 28 15.69 -1.66 -8.06
CA THR A 28 14.69 -0.62 -8.37
C THR A 28 14.78 -0.16 -9.83
N ARG A 29 15.99 0.03 -10.38
CA ARG A 29 16.20 0.33 -11.82
C ARG A 29 15.72 -0.80 -12.73
N ARG A 30 16.03 -2.06 -12.39
CA ARG A 30 15.60 -3.23 -13.17
C ARG A 30 14.07 -3.31 -13.20
N LYS A 31 13.42 -3.15 -12.05
CA LYS A 31 11.96 -3.19 -11.99
C LYS A 31 11.32 -2.05 -12.75
N LEU A 32 11.81 -0.83 -12.59
CA LEU A 32 11.31 0.32 -13.34
C LEU A 32 11.40 0.10 -14.86
N LYS A 33 12.46 -0.57 -15.34
CA LYS A 33 12.60 -0.95 -16.76
C LYS A 33 11.52 -1.96 -17.18
N LEU A 34 11.19 -2.94 -16.34
CA LEU A 34 10.14 -3.93 -16.60
C LEU A 34 8.75 -3.29 -16.61
N ILE A 35 8.46 -2.39 -15.66
CA ILE A 35 7.20 -1.63 -15.61
C ILE A 35 7.03 -0.79 -16.87
N LYS A 36 8.06 -0.02 -17.26
CA LYS A 36 8.06 0.77 -18.50
C LYS A 36 7.77 -0.09 -19.73
N ARG A 37 8.39 -1.28 -19.83
CA ARG A 37 8.12 -2.23 -20.91
C ARG A 37 6.68 -2.75 -20.87
N SER A 38 6.16 -3.06 -19.68
CA SER A 38 4.78 -3.53 -19.50
C SER A 38 3.76 -2.49 -19.95
N VAL A 39 3.94 -1.21 -19.58
CA VAL A 39 3.10 -0.09 -20.06
C VAL A 39 3.15 0.02 -21.57
N GLN A 40 4.34 -0.05 -22.17
CA GLN A 40 4.51 0.00 -23.63
C GLN A 40 3.84 -1.17 -24.37
N ASN A 41 3.77 -2.34 -23.75
CA ASN A 41 3.13 -3.52 -24.34
C ASN A 41 1.58 -3.43 -24.32
N ARG A 42 1.01 -2.57 -23.47
CA ARG A 42 -0.45 -2.36 -23.35
C ARG A 42 -0.95 -1.20 -24.22
N LYS A 43 -0.30 -0.92 -25.35
CA LYS A 43 -0.70 0.18 -26.24
C LYS A 43 -2.10 -0.01 -26.83
N ASP A 44 -2.42 -1.25 -27.20
CA ASP A 44 -3.64 -1.62 -27.93
C ASP A 44 -4.61 -2.47 -27.10
N ILE A 45 -4.57 -2.29 -25.78
CA ILE A 45 -5.48 -2.94 -24.84
C ILE A 45 -6.95 -2.55 -25.12
N PRO A 46 -7.88 -3.53 -25.22
CA PRO A 46 -9.30 -3.26 -25.35
C PRO A 46 -9.85 -2.41 -24.20
N ARG A 47 -10.84 -1.56 -24.48
CA ARG A 47 -11.43 -0.66 -23.47
C ARG A 47 -11.90 -1.39 -22.22
N GLU A 48 -12.58 -2.53 -22.37
CA GLU A 48 -13.09 -3.34 -21.25
C GLU A 48 -11.97 -3.87 -20.35
N GLU A 49 -10.85 -4.29 -20.94
CA GLU A 49 -9.67 -4.71 -20.19
C GLU A 49 -9.00 -3.53 -19.50
N TYR A 50 -8.96 -2.37 -20.16
CA TYR A 50 -8.41 -1.14 -19.59
C TYR A 50 -9.22 -0.65 -18.39
N VAL A 51 -10.56 -0.75 -18.46
CA VAL A 51 -11.47 -0.49 -17.33
C VAL A 51 -11.11 -1.36 -16.14
N LYS A 52 -10.98 -2.69 -16.34
CA LYS A 52 -10.62 -3.62 -15.25
C LYS A 52 -9.26 -3.26 -14.64
N LEU A 53 -8.28 -2.93 -15.48
CA LEU A 53 -6.95 -2.54 -15.03
C LEU A 53 -6.97 -1.23 -14.23
N LEU A 54 -7.74 -0.23 -14.66
CA LEU A 54 -7.83 1.06 -13.97
C LEU A 54 -8.52 0.92 -12.60
N VAL A 55 -9.61 0.16 -12.54
CA VAL A 55 -10.33 -0.14 -11.29
C VAL A 55 -9.43 -0.87 -10.30
N ASP A 56 -8.67 -1.88 -10.76
CA ASP A 56 -7.72 -2.59 -9.89
C ASP A 56 -6.64 -1.65 -9.35
N ARG A 57 -6.01 -0.84 -10.21
CA ARG A 57 -4.98 0.12 -9.81
C ARG A 57 -5.50 1.13 -8.81
N LYS A 58 -6.68 1.72 -9.06
CA LYS A 58 -7.32 2.67 -8.14
C LYS A 58 -7.55 2.03 -6.77
N ARG A 59 -8.13 0.82 -6.74
CA ARG A 59 -8.34 0.06 -5.50
C ARG A 59 -7.03 -0.15 -4.73
N ARG A 60 -5.96 -0.56 -5.41
CA ARG A 60 -4.65 -0.83 -4.81
C ARG A 60 -3.99 0.44 -4.28
N LEU A 61 -4.00 1.54 -5.04
CA LEU A 61 -3.47 2.84 -4.60
C LEU A 61 -4.24 3.43 -3.42
N GLU A 62 -5.58 3.34 -3.44
CA GLU A 62 -6.43 3.78 -2.33
C GLU A 62 -6.14 2.98 -1.04
N ARG A 63 -5.96 1.66 -1.17
CA ARG A 63 -5.53 0.80 -0.06
C ARG A 63 -4.15 1.19 0.47
N ILE A 64 -3.19 1.43 -0.42
CA ILE A 64 -1.85 1.92 -0.04
C ILE A 64 -1.96 3.25 0.70
N ARG A 65 -2.71 4.23 0.17
CA ARG A 65 -2.93 5.52 0.83
C ARG A 65 -3.49 5.34 2.24
N ALA A 66 -4.49 4.48 2.38
CA ALA A 66 -5.14 4.24 3.66
C ALA A 66 -4.17 3.63 4.69
N LEU A 67 -3.39 2.62 4.29
CA LEU A 67 -2.57 1.84 5.21
C LEU A 67 -1.17 2.41 5.41
N ARG A 68 -0.75 3.37 4.59
CA ARG A 68 0.55 4.04 4.72
C ARG A 68 0.83 4.64 6.11
N PRO A 69 -0.10 5.33 6.79
CA PRO A 69 0.13 5.80 8.17
C PRO A 69 0.46 4.67 9.15
N ILE A 70 -0.10 3.47 8.92
CA ILE A 70 0.22 2.27 9.68
C ILE A 70 1.64 1.81 9.38
N LEU A 71 1.98 1.69 8.09
CA LEU A 71 3.31 1.26 7.62
C LEU A 71 4.46 2.12 8.14
N LEU A 72 4.21 3.42 8.36
CA LEU A 72 5.21 4.37 8.84
C LEU A 72 5.20 4.53 10.37
N SER A 73 4.26 3.89 11.07
CA SER A 73 4.14 3.97 12.52
C SER A 73 4.89 2.82 13.19
N ARG A 74 6.19 3.01 13.46
CA ARG A 74 7.00 2.05 14.23
C ARG A 74 6.31 1.62 15.54
N LYS A 75 5.69 2.58 16.23
CA LYS A 75 4.92 2.31 17.47
C LYS A 75 3.80 1.30 17.24
N PHE A 76 3.10 1.37 16.11
CA PHE A 76 2.03 0.44 15.79
C PHE A 76 2.55 -0.91 15.31
N LEU A 77 3.59 -0.92 14.46
CA LEU A 77 4.24 -2.15 14.01
C LEU A 77 4.73 -2.99 15.19
N ASN A 78 5.34 -2.35 16.19
CA ASN A 78 5.77 -3.06 17.41
C ASN A 78 4.59 -3.71 18.17
N ARG A 79 3.39 -3.13 18.12
CA ARG A 79 2.18 -3.75 18.70
C ARG A 79 1.63 -4.88 17.87
N LEU A 80 1.90 -4.90 16.56
CA LEU A 80 1.57 -6.06 15.74
C LEU A 80 2.55 -7.22 15.97
N GLY A 81 3.51 -7.07 16.89
CA GLY A 81 4.55 -8.06 17.14
C GLY A 81 5.73 -7.97 16.17
N VAL A 82 5.82 -6.92 15.35
CA VAL A 82 7.01 -6.64 14.56
C VAL A 82 8.10 -6.17 15.51
N THR A 83 9.16 -6.96 15.64
CA THR A 83 10.30 -6.63 16.49
C THR A 83 11.09 -5.43 15.94
N ASP A 84 11.93 -4.82 16.77
CA ASP A 84 12.81 -3.74 16.31
C ASP A 84 13.78 -4.20 15.22
N ASP A 85 14.24 -5.45 15.28
CA ASP A 85 15.11 -6.04 14.25
C ASP A 85 14.34 -6.23 12.94
N GLU A 86 13.14 -6.81 12.96
CA GLU A 86 12.27 -6.92 11.78
C GLU A 86 11.88 -5.56 11.21
N TYR A 87 11.66 -4.56 12.08
CA TYR A 87 11.46 -3.18 11.64
C TYR A 87 12.70 -2.66 10.91
N GLN A 88 13.91 -2.85 11.46
CA GLN A 88 15.14 -2.41 10.81
C GLN A 88 15.43 -3.16 9.50
N GLU A 89 15.12 -4.44 9.42
CA GLU A 89 15.39 -5.25 8.24
C GLU A 89 14.37 -5.03 7.12
N CYS A 90 13.09 -4.93 7.47
CA CYS A 90 12.00 -4.88 6.51
C CYS A 90 11.43 -3.48 6.31
N PHE A 91 11.23 -2.70 7.38
CA PHE A 91 10.46 -1.45 7.32
C PHE A 91 11.31 -0.17 7.39
N SER A 92 12.59 -0.24 7.77
CA SER A 92 13.46 0.95 7.80
C SER A 92 13.67 1.57 6.41
N TYR A 93 13.55 0.75 5.38
CA TYR A 93 13.60 1.12 3.96
C TYR A 93 12.25 1.61 3.41
N LEU A 94 11.20 1.75 4.23
CA LEU A 94 10.02 2.54 3.90
C LEU A 94 10.29 3.99 4.33
N PRO A 95 10.87 4.83 3.47
CA PRO A 95 11.02 6.22 3.82
C PRO A 95 9.65 6.92 3.78
N ASP A 96 9.50 7.94 4.60
CA ASP A 96 8.65 9.09 4.28
C ASP A 96 9.30 9.89 3.11
N GLU A 97 9.77 9.21 2.05
CA GLU A 97 10.44 9.85 0.93
C GLU A 97 9.40 10.70 0.24
N LYS A 98 9.51 12.01 0.49
CA LYS A 98 8.65 13.05 -0.05
C LYS A 98 8.28 12.79 -1.52
N SER A 99 9.24 12.33 -2.32
CA SER A 99 9.05 12.00 -3.73
C SER A 99 8.10 10.82 -3.99
N LEU A 100 8.14 9.74 -3.20
CA LEU A 100 7.20 8.63 -3.34
C LEU A 100 5.79 9.02 -2.88
N ASN A 101 5.71 9.92 -1.89
CA ASN A 101 4.43 10.45 -1.42
C ASN A 101 3.78 11.36 -2.45
N GLU A 102 4.54 12.32 -2.98
CA GLU A 102 4.13 13.17 -4.10
C GLU A 102 3.67 12.27 -5.26
N LEU A 103 4.45 11.24 -5.60
CA LEU A 103 4.08 10.28 -6.65
C LEU A 103 2.76 9.53 -6.36
N LEU A 104 2.49 9.15 -5.10
CA LEU A 104 1.22 8.51 -4.72
C LEU A 104 0.03 9.48 -4.88
N TYR A 105 0.16 10.71 -4.40
CA TYR A 105 -0.91 11.71 -4.51
C TYR A 105 -1.15 12.11 -5.97
N ASP A 106 -0.10 12.42 -6.72
CA ASP A 106 -0.15 12.68 -8.16
C ASP A 106 -0.79 11.49 -8.90
N SER A 107 -0.48 10.26 -8.46
CA SER A 107 -1.06 9.06 -9.04
C SER A 107 -2.56 8.97 -8.83
N LEU A 108 -3.05 9.30 -7.64
CA LEU A 108 -4.48 9.27 -7.32
C LEU A 108 -5.26 10.36 -8.07
N GLU A 109 -4.72 11.57 -8.15
CA GLU A 109 -5.31 12.67 -8.94
C GLU A 109 -5.40 12.31 -10.42
N MET A 110 -4.33 11.74 -10.96
CA MET A 110 -4.32 11.32 -12.37
C MET A 110 -5.26 10.15 -12.62
N ILE A 111 -5.38 9.19 -11.71
CA ILE A 111 -6.35 8.10 -11.86
C ILE A 111 -7.78 8.62 -11.90
N ALA A 112 -8.13 9.62 -11.08
CA ALA A 112 -9.43 10.26 -11.10
C ALA A 112 -9.68 10.96 -12.46
N THR A 113 -8.67 11.61 -13.01
CA THR A 113 -8.74 12.23 -14.34
C THR A 113 -8.96 11.17 -15.44
N ILE A 114 -8.21 10.07 -15.42
CA ILE A 114 -8.37 8.99 -16.39
C ILE A 114 -9.74 8.30 -16.25
N GLU A 115 -10.23 8.15 -15.01
CA GLU A 115 -11.55 7.60 -14.71
C GLU A 115 -12.67 8.45 -15.33
N GLU A 116 -12.67 9.77 -15.15
CA GLU A 116 -13.63 10.68 -15.80
C GLU A 116 -13.61 10.49 -17.33
N LEU A 117 -12.42 10.47 -17.94
CA LEU A 117 -12.29 10.29 -19.38
C LEU A 117 -12.77 8.91 -19.87
N LEU A 118 -12.52 7.86 -19.09
CA LEU A 118 -12.84 6.48 -19.44
C LEU A 118 -14.34 6.16 -19.25
N PHE A 119 -14.90 6.55 -18.10
CA PHE A 119 -16.26 6.19 -17.70
C PHE A 119 -17.30 7.21 -18.14
N ASP A 120 -17.03 8.51 -17.96
CA ASP A 120 -18.02 9.55 -18.26
C ASP A 120 -18.02 9.90 -19.76
N LYS A 121 -16.82 9.98 -20.35
CA LYS A 121 -16.65 10.31 -21.78
C LYS A 121 -16.58 9.08 -22.68
N GLY A 122 -16.54 7.88 -22.09
CA GLY A 122 -16.53 6.62 -22.83
C GLY A 122 -15.27 6.35 -23.64
N LEU A 123 -14.20 7.13 -23.45
CA LEU A 123 -13.01 7.10 -24.31
C LEU A 123 -12.21 5.80 -24.13
N SER A 124 -11.67 5.28 -25.22
CA SER A 124 -10.65 4.24 -25.21
C SER A 124 -9.30 4.77 -24.71
N ARG A 125 -8.37 3.89 -24.34
CA ARG A 125 -7.01 4.30 -23.93
C ARG A 125 -6.30 5.16 -24.98
N GLN A 126 -6.48 4.85 -26.27
CA GLN A 126 -5.86 5.63 -27.35
C GLN A 126 -6.49 7.02 -27.47
N GLU A 127 -7.80 7.14 -27.28
CA GLU A 127 -8.49 8.42 -27.27
C GLU A 127 -8.14 9.24 -26.03
N ILE A 128 -8.03 8.62 -24.86
CA ILE A 128 -7.54 9.27 -23.62
C ILE A 128 -6.12 9.80 -23.84
N ARG A 129 -5.24 8.98 -24.43
CA ARG A 129 -3.90 9.40 -24.83
C ARG A 129 -4.00 10.63 -25.73
N SER A 130 -4.77 10.58 -26.81
CA SER A 130 -4.94 11.71 -27.73
C SER A 130 -5.55 12.95 -27.06
N HIS A 131 -6.49 12.78 -26.13
CA HIS A 131 -7.17 13.86 -25.42
C HIS A 131 -6.20 14.60 -24.49
N LEU A 132 -5.45 13.84 -23.68
CA LEU A 132 -4.38 14.39 -22.86
C LEU A 132 -3.28 15.03 -23.73
N ASN A 133 -3.15 14.59 -24.99
CA ASN A 133 -2.23 15.19 -25.96
C ASN A 133 -2.60 16.60 -26.40
N THR A 134 -3.90 16.89 -26.49
CA THR A 134 -4.41 18.15 -27.01
C THR A 134 -4.44 19.30 -26.01
N VAL A 135 -4.39 19.03 -24.70
CA VAL A 135 -4.55 20.06 -23.64
C VAL A 135 -3.21 20.76 -23.28
N GLY A 136 -2.08 20.34 -23.85
CA GLY A 136 -0.80 21.06 -23.77
C GLY A 136 0.22 20.49 -22.78
N MET A 137 1.50 20.55 -23.20
CA MET A 137 2.74 19.99 -22.62
C MET A 137 3.05 18.50 -22.95
N GLY A 138 3.74 18.27 -24.09
CA GLY A 138 4.63 17.10 -24.28
C GLY A 138 3.96 15.72 -24.27
N ALA A 139 2.77 15.65 -24.82
CA ALA A 139 1.77 14.76 -24.29
C ALA A 139 1.59 13.47 -25.10
N GLY A 140 1.42 12.38 -24.37
CA GLY A 140 1.53 10.99 -24.83
C GLY A 140 2.52 10.27 -23.94
N LYS A 141 3.51 11.02 -23.44
CA LYS A 141 4.31 10.66 -22.28
C LYS A 141 3.50 10.74 -20.98
N ILE A 142 2.56 11.68 -20.83
CA ILE A 142 1.80 11.85 -19.59
C ILE A 142 1.07 10.57 -19.20
N LEU A 143 0.18 10.05 -20.07
CA LEU A 143 -0.56 8.81 -19.77
C LEU A 143 0.39 7.63 -19.49
N ASP A 144 1.39 7.43 -20.35
CA ASP A 144 2.35 6.33 -20.18
C ASP A 144 3.20 6.52 -18.89
N GLN A 145 3.57 7.74 -18.52
CA GLN A 145 4.32 8.07 -17.30
C GLN A 145 3.48 7.86 -16.06
N SER A 146 2.21 8.26 -16.09
CA SER A 146 1.27 8.05 -15.00
C SER A 146 1.00 6.56 -14.80
N GLU A 147 0.79 5.79 -15.87
CA GLU A 147 0.66 4.34 -15.75
C GLU A 147 1.93 3.67 -15.18
N VAL A 148 3.12 4.19 -15.51
CA VAL A 148 4.38 3.75 -14.89
C VAL A 148 4.41 4.12 -13.40
N ALA A 149 3.98 5.32 -13.04
CA ALA A 149 3.92 5.78 -11.65
C ALA A 149 2.96 4.91 -10.81
N PHE A 150 1.77 4.61 -11.32
CA PHE A 150 0.78 3.75 -10.66
C PHE A 150 1.41 2.38 -10.35
N ASP A 151 1.92 1.71 -11.39
CA ASP A 151 2.49 0.37 -11.27
C ASP A 151 3.74 0.38 -10.37
N PHE A 152 4.51 1.47 -10.34
CA PHE A 152 5.70 1.61 -9.50
C PHE A 152 5.34 1.76 -8.02
N VAL A 153 4.43 2.67 -7.68
CA VAL A 153 3.96 2.84 -6.29
C VAL A 153 3.34 1.55 -5.79
N ILE A 154 2.49 0.91 -6.60
CA ILE A 154 1.86 -0.37 -6.28
C ILE A 154 2.91 -1.44 -5.99
N TRP A 155 3.87 -1.64 -6.90
CA TRP A 155 4.92 -2.63 -6.69
C TRP A 155 5.76 -2.33 -5.45
N HIS A 156 6.08 -1.06 -5.22
CA HIS A 156 6.95 -0.66 -4.14
C HIS A 156 6.27 -0.83 -2.78
N MET A 157 4.98 -0.46 -2.66
CA MET A 157 4.29 -0.36 -1.38
C MET A 157 3.43 -1.58 -1.02
N GLU A 158 2.84 -2.26 -1.99
CA GLU A 158 1.84 -3.30 -1.69
C GLU A 158 2.36 -4.56 -0.99
N PRO A 159 3.60 -5.04 -1.21
CA PRO A 159 4.06 -6.20 -0.46
C PRO A 159 4.18 -5.90 1.04
N TYR A 160 4.46 -4.66 1.43
CA TYR A 160 4.41 -4.25 2.84
C TYR A 160 2.99 -4.24 3.38
N VAL A 161 2.02 -3.81 2.57
CA VAL A 161 0.60 -3.89 2.92
C VAL A 161 0.17 -5.34 3.12
N GLU A 162 0.60 -6.25 2.24
CA GLU A 162 0.34 -7.70 2.35
C GLU A 162 0.95 -8.30 3.61
N LEU A 163 2.19 -7.94 3.94
CA LEU A 163 2.85 -8.40 5.16
C LEU A 163 2.06 -8.00 6.41
N ILE A 164 1.63 -6.73 6.50
CA ILE A 164 0.83 -6.24 7.62
C ILE A 164 -0.55 -6.90 7.68
N ALA A 165 -1.21 -7.09 6.54
CA ALA A 165 -2.50 -7.78 6.51
C ALA A 165 -2.39 -9.18 7.12
N ARG A 166 -1.35 -9.92 6.72
CA ARG A 166 -1.03 -11.25 7.28
C ARG A 166 -0.72 -11.19 8.78
N THR A 167 0.11 -10.26 9.23
CA THR A 167 0.42 -10.07 10.66
C THR A 167 -0.83 -9.77 11.48
N MET A 168 -1.80 -9.08 10.90
CA MET A 168 -3.08 -8.76 11.52
C MET A 168 -4.12 -9.89 11.40
N GLY A 169 -3.74 -11.02 10.77
CA GLY A 169 -4.58 -12.21 10.59
C GLY A 169 -5.73 -12.00 9.61
N ARG A 170 -5.55 -11.17 8.59
CA ARG A 170 -6.57 -10.89 7.56
C ARG A 170 -6.02 -11.07 6.17
N GLU A 171 -6.93 -11.30 5.23
CA GLU A 171 -6.61 -11.24 3.81
C GLU A 171 -6.42 -9.79 3.35
N LEU A 172 -5.58 -9.57 2.33
CA LEU A 172 -5.27 -8.23 1.80
C LEU A 172 -6.53 -7.46 1.35
N ASP A 173 -7.54 -8.18 0.86
CA ASP A 173 -8.79 -7.60 0.35
C ASP A 173 -9.78 -7.25 1.47
N GLU A 174 -9.56 -7.73 2.70
CA GLU A 174 -10.37 -7.39 3.89
C GLU A 174 -9.87 -6.10 4.56
N PHE A 175 -8.68 -5.63 4.20
CA PHE A 175 -8.05 -4.44 4.75
C PHE A 175 -8.55 -3.16 4.08
N THR A 176 -9.67 -2.64 4.60
CA THR A 176 -10.35 -1.44 4.10
C THR A 176 -9.80 -0.14 4.71
N ILE A 177 -10.20 1.01 4.13
CA ILE A 177 -9.96 2.36 4.68
C ILE A 177 -10.46 2.47 6.13
N GLU A 178 -11.55 1.80 6.47
CA GLU A 178 -12.11 1.79 7.83
C GLU A 178 -11.14 1.15 8.83
N HIS A 179 -10.40 0.11 8.43
CA HIS A 179 -9.38 -0.49 9.29
C HIS A 179 -8.21 0.46 9.52
N ALA A 180 -7.83 1.25 8.52
CA ALA A 180 -6.80 2.28 8.66
C ALA A 180 -7.23 3.42 9.60
N GLN A 181 -8.47 3.90 9.44
CA GLN A 181 -9.03 4.93 10.32
C GLN A 181 -9.15 4.42 11.76
N LEU A 182 -9.72 3.22 11.94
CA LEU A 182 -9.85 2.59 13.24
C LEU A 182 -8.48 2.34 13.89
N THR A 183 -7.47 1.98 13.11
CA THR A 183 -6.08 1.87 13.59
C THR A 183 -5.59 3.20 14.17
N ASN A 184 -5.76 4.29 13.44
CA ASN A 184 -5.33 5.61 13.90
C ASN A 184 -6.10 6.06 15.15
N GLU A 185 -7.41 5.80 15.21
CA GLU A 185 -8.25 6.08 16.38
C GLU A 185 -7.78 5.30 17.62
N ILE A 186 -7.47 4.02 17.45
CA ILE A 186 -6.94 3.18 18.53
C ILE A 186 -5.56 3.66 18.99
N VAL A 187 -4.68 4.05 18.06
CA VAL A 187 -3.36 4.61 18.40
C VAL A 187 -3.48 5.90 19.19
N ALA A 188 -4.44 6.76 18.85
CA ALA A 188 -4.68 8.03 19.52
C ALA A 188 -5.33 7.87 20.91
N ALA A 189 -6.18 6.86 21.08
CA ALA A 189 -6.93 6.62 22.33
C ALA A 189 -6.16 5.82 23.39
N GLU A 190 -4.98 5.31 23.05
CA GLU A 190 -4.20 4.45 23.94
C GLU A 190 -3.56 5.22 25.11
N VAL A 191 -3.43 4.50 26.23
CA VAL A 191 -2.56 4.89 27.35
C VAL A 191 -1.45 3.85 27.50
N VAL A 192 -0.21 4.29 27.69
CA VAL A 192 0.96 3.42 27.93
C VAL A 192 1.37 3.54 29.38
N GLU A 193 1.41 2.42 30.09
CA GLU A 193 1.90 2.33 31.46
C GLU A 193 3.09 1.37 31.53
N LEU A 194 4.11 1.69 32.33
CA LEU A 194 5.21 0.77 32.57
C LEU A 194 4.79 -0.23 33.64
N THR A 195 4.80 -1.52 33.30
CA THR A 195 4.50 -2.60 34.25
C THR A 195 5.77 -3.38 34.58
N LYS A 196 6.05 -3.55 35.87
CA LYS A 196 7.15 -4.39 36.34
C LYS A 196 6.81 -5.86 36.13
N VAL A 197 7.61 -6.57 35.35
CA VAL A 197 7.43 -8.01 35.04
C VAL A 197 8.51 -8.90 35.64
N GLY A 198 9.52 -8.31 36.29
CA GLY A 198 10.61 -9.02 36.97
C GLY A 198 11.55 -8.05 37.68
N ASP A 199 12.64 -8.56 38.26
CA ASP A 199 13.63 -7.71 38.93
C ASP A 199 14.33 -6.78 37.94
N GLY A 200 14.14 -5.48 38.13
CA GLY A 200 14.68 -4.43 37.27
C GLY A 200 14.03 -4.29 35.90
N LEU A 201 13.19 -5.24 35.46
CA LEU A 201 12.58 -5.23 34.14
C LEU A 201 11.18 -4.61 34.17
N TRP A 202 11.07 -3.45 33.50
CA TRP A 202 9.82 -2.75 33.24
C TRP A 202 9.50 -2.85 31.76
N LEU A 203 8.34 -3.39 31.43
CA LEU A 203 7.87 -3.46 30.05
C LEU A 203 6.69 -2.50 29.86
N PRO A 204 6.61 -1.81 28.71
CA PRO A 204 5.42 -1.04 28.36
C PRO A 204 4.22 -1.98 28.26
N CYS A 205 3.12 -1.61 28.92
CA CYS A 205 1.81 -2.22 28.79
C CYS A 205 0.89 -1.19 28.15
N TRP A 206 0.23 -1.61 27.07
CA TRP A 206 -0.69 -0.79 26.32
C TRP A 206 -2.11 -1.06 26.77
N HIS A 207 -2.82 0.01 27.10
CA HIS A 207 -4.18 -0.05 27.58
C HIS A 207 -5.12 0.74 26.68
N LEU A 208 -6.31 0.19 26.47
CA LEU A 208 -7.43 0.85 25.81
C LEU A 208 -8.62 0.85 26.76
N ARG A 209 -9.38 1.95 26.75
CA ARG A 209 -10.67 2.03 27.45
C ARG A 209 -11.77 1.43 26.58
N GLU A 210 -12.85 0.97 27.20
CA GLU A 210 -14.07 0.64 26.47
C GLU A 210 -14.75 1.93 25.97
N PRO A 211 -15.42 1.91 24.79
CA PRO A 211 -15.68 0.76 23.90
C PRO A 211 -14.54 0.45 22.91
N THR A 212 -13.49 1.27 22.86
CA THR A 212 -12.39 1.19 21.89
C THR A 212 -11.62 -0.13 21.98
N LEU A 213 -11.44 -0.66 23.20
CA LEU A 213 -10.86 -1.99 23.40
C LEU A 213 -11.66 -3.09 22.67
N SER A 214 -12.98 -3.12 22.85
CA SER A 214 -13.85 -4.08 22.16
C SER A 214 -13.81 -3.93 20.64
N GLN A 215 -13.74 -2.69 20.13
CA GLN A 215 -13.59 -2.41 18.70
C GLN A 215 -12.23 -2.90 18.17
N ALA A 216 -11.15 -2.61 18.88
CA ALA A 216 -9.80 -3.05 18.54
C ALA A 216 -9.68 -4.57 18.47
N ARG A 217 -10.28 -5.29 19.43
CA ARG A 217 -10.24 -6.76 19.45
C ARG A 217 -10.98 -7.39 18.27
N LYS A 218 -12.10 -6.80 17.83
CA LYS A 218 -12.81 -7.23 16.62
C LYS A 218 -12.02 -6.92 15.36
N ALA A 219 -11.36 -5.76 15.32
CA ALA A 219 -10.60 -5.32 14.17
C ALA A 219 -9.28 -6.11 14.03
N PHE A 220 -8.62 -6.44 15.13
CA PHE A 220 -7.28 -7.02 15.18
C PHE A 220 -7.24 -8.27 16.09
N PRO A 221 -7.87 -9.38 15.65
CA PRO A 221 -8.07 -10.56 16.49
C PRO A 221 -6.76 -11.19 16.97
N VAL A 222 -5.70 -11.19 16.14
CA VAL A 222 -4.38 -11.73 16.49
C VAL A 222 -3.65 -10.90 17.56
N VAL A 223 -3.97 -9.61 17.66
CA VAL A 223 -3.34 -8.66 18.59
C VAL A 223 -4.21 -8.43 19.83
N SER A 224 -5.42 -9.00 19.86
CA SER A 224 -6.41 -8.82 20.92
C SER A 224 -5.92 -9.22 22.31
N ASP A 225 -5.03 -10.22 22.37
CA ASP A 225 -4.40 -10.73 23.59
C ASP A 225 -3.32 -9.78 24.17
N GLN A 226 -2.82 -8.85 23.35
CA GLN A 226 -1.84 -7.85 23.79
C GLN A 226 -2.50 -6.62 24.45
N PHE A 227 -3.78 -6.36 24.17
CA PHE A 227 -4.50 -5.24 24.75
C PHE A 227 -5.12 -5.61 26.11
N ARG A 228 -4.60 -5.00 27.18
CA ARG A 228 -5.14 -5.14 28.53
C ARG A 228 -6.16 -4.05 28.84
N ARG A 229 -7.23 -4.41 29.53
CA ARG A 229 -8.27 -3.48 29.98
C ARG A 229 -7.70 -2.55 31.05
N LEU A 230 -7.90 -1.24 30.91
CA LEU A 230 -7.71 -0.28 32.01
C LEU A 230 -8.85 -0.50 33.02
N SER A 231 -8.48 -0.85 34.25
CA SER A 231 -9.39 -0.99 35.39
C SER A 231 -9.87 0.36 35.89
#